data_AF-A0A1T4XN13-F1
#
_entry.id   AF-A0A1T4XN13-F1
#
_cell.length_a   1.000
_cell.length_b   1.000
_cell.length_c   1.000
_cell.angle_alpha   90.00
_cell.angle_beta   90.00
_cell.angle_gamma   90.00
#
_symmetry.space_group_name_H-M   'P 1'
#
loop_
_entity.id
_entity.type
_entity.pdbx_description
1 polymer ?
#
loop_
_entity_poly.entity_id
_entity_poly.type
_entity_poly.pdbx_seq_one_letter_code
_entity_poly.pdbx_strand_id
1 'polypeptide(L)'
;MMPTERPGLADLKPRPGLPLVRGKRAECPETGTDAELEGFSGRVLCCALCDQAVTRPEARCRVDGKHMHVFCNPHGVVFEVGCFSLATGLTPEGERYSEFSWFPGHEWQIMLCARCGEHLGWRFTARSGGGFYGLLPGKLREQDGE
;
A
#
# COMPACT_ATOMS: atom_id res chain seq x y z
N MET A 1 41.49 -16.65 -14.10
CA MET A 1 40.91 -16.00 -12.91
C MET A 1 40.64 -14.56 -13.28
N MET A 2 39.39 -14.17 -13.43
CA MET A 2 38.99 -12.79 -13.74
C MET A 2 38.59 -12.11 -12.43
N PRO A 3 39.06 -10.89 -12.12
CA PRO A 3 38.59 -10.19 -10.93
C PRO A 3 37.13 -9.76 -11.17
N THR A 4 36.25 -10.08 -10.22
CA THR A 4 34.83 -9.71 -10.25
C THR A 4 34.62 -8.63 -9.20
N GLU A 5 35.03 -7.40 -9.50
CA GLU A 5 34.79 -6.26 -8.61
C GLU A 5 33.52 -5.55 -9.08
N ARG A 6 32.48 -5.56 -8.23
CA ARG A 6 31.25 -4.78 -8.46
C ARG A 6 31.56 -3.31 -8.17
N PRO A 7 31.12 -2.36 -9.00
CA PRO A 7 31.33 -0.94 -8.73
C PRO A 7 30.61 -0.51 -7.44
N GLY A 8 31.25 0.40 -6.70
CA GLY A 8 30.73 0.92 -5.44
C GLY A 8 29.53 1.84 -5.65
N LEU A 9 28.71 2.01 -4.61
CA LEU A 9 27.49 2.83 -4.63
C LEU A 9 27.71 4.29 -5.07
N ALA A 10 28.96 4.78 -5.05
CA ALA A 10 29.33 6.13 -5.48
C ALA A 10 29.44 6.31 -7.02
N ASP A 11 29.46 5.23 -7.81
CA ASP A 11 29.70 5.28 -9.26
C ASP A 11 28.41 5.42 -10.10
N LEU A 12 27.24 5.42 -9.46
CA LEU A 12 25.95 5.57 -10.15
C LEU A 12 25.63 7.06 -10.36
N LYS A 13 25.94 7.56 -11.56
CA LYS A 13 25.49 8.89 -11.99
C LYS A 13 23.96 8.92 -12.15
N PRO A 14 23.25 9.93 -11.61
CA PRO A 14 21.82 10.08 -11.84
C PRO A 14 21.54 10.35 -13.32
N ARG A 15 20.55 9.66 -13.88
CA ARG A 15 20.15 9.84 -15.29
C ARG A 15 19.48 11.22 -15.44
N PRO A 16 20.02 12.14 -16.26
CA PRO A 16 19.38 13.43 -16.49
C PRO A 16 18.22 13.27 -17.46
N GLY A 17 17.04 13.81 -17.12
CA GLY A 17 15.95 13.97 -18.10
C GLY A 17 14.53 13.62 -17.66
N LEU A 18 14.25 13.33 -16.38
CA LEU A 18 12.84 13.19 -15.97
C LEU A 18 12.25 14.58 -15.65
N PRO A 19 11.18 15.02 -16.34
CA PRO A 19 10.57 16.31 -16.07
C PRO A 19 10.01 16.33 -14.63
N LEU A 20 10.30 17.40 -13.89
CA LEU A 20 9.63 17.72 -12.63
C LEU A 20 8.17 18.05 -12.93
N VAL A 21 7.30 17.06 -12.85
CA VAL A 21 5.86 17.29 -12.84
C VAL A 21 5.53 17.83 -11.44
N ARG A 22 5.18 19.12 -11.36
CA ARG A 22 4.61 19.73 -10.16
C ARG A 22 3.36 18.94 -9.77
N GLY A 23 3.48 18.12 -8.73
CA GLY A 23 2.37 17.36 -8.16
C GLY A 23 1.29 18.31 -7.65
N LYS A 24 0.07 18.16 -8.17
CA LYS A 24 -1.13 18.80 -7.65
C LYS A 24 -1.44 18.15 -6.29
N ARG A 25 -1.79 18.97 -5.29
CA ARG A 25 -2.08 18.55 -3.91
C ARG A 25 -3.10 17.41 -3.87
N ALA A 26 -2.96 16.53 -2.88
CA ALA A 26 -4.02 15.61 -2.49
C ALA A 26 -5.25 16.44 -2.10
N GLU A 27 -6.35 16.26 -2.84
CA GLU A 27 -7.65 16.80 -2.50
C GLU A 27 -8.47 15.69 -1.84
N CYS A 28 -8.72 15.83 -0.55
CA CYS A 28 -9.80 15.14 0.14
C CYS A 28 -11.09 15.95 -0.15
N PRO A 29 -12.16 15.34 -0.69
CA PRO A 29 -13.40 16.06 -0.86
C PRO A 29 -14.04 16.35 0.50
N GLU A 30 -14.27 17.63 0.76
CA GLU A 30 -14.99 18.16 1.92
C GLU A 30 -16.49 18.28 1.61
N THR A 31 -17.26 17.47 2.35
CA THR A 31 -18.70 17.56 2.70
C THR A 31 -19.74 18.14 1.72
N GLY A 32 -20.69 17.27 1.36
CA GLY A 32 -22.03 17.55 0.79
C GLY A 32 -22.47 16.30 0.01
N THR A 33 -23.65 15.68 0.16
CA THR A 33 -24.98 16.08 0.66
C THR A 33 -25.73 14.77 0.99
N ASP A 34 -26.70 14.80 1.91
CA ASP A 34 -27.63 13.68 2.14
C ASP A 34 -28.32 13.27 0.83
N ALA A 35 -28.01 12.07 0.32
CA ALA A 35 -28.85 11.20 -0.52
C ALA A 35 -28.05 10.44 -1.59
N GLU A 36 -27.25 9.43 -1.21
CA GLU A 36 -26.96 8.24 -2.03
C GLU A 36 -26.63 7.06 -1.11
N LEU A 37 -27.64 6.49 -0.42
CA LEU A 37 -27.53 5.16 0.21
C LEU A 37 -27.69 4.06 -0.86
N GLU A 38 -26.94 4.17 -1.95
CA GLU A 38 -26.86 3.14 -2.97
C GLU A 38 -25.83 2.09 -2.54
N GLY A 39 -26.33 1.08 -1.82
CA GLY A 39 -25.72 -0.25 -1.73
C GLY A 39 -24.34 -0.32 -1.08
N PHE A 40 -24.27 -0.19 0.25
CA PHE A 40 -23.23 -0.91 0.96
C PHE A 40 -23.43 -2.40 0.65
N SER A 41 -22.51 -2.97 -0.12
CA SER A 41 -22.61 -4.37 -0.55
C SER A 41 -22.61 -5.35 0.62
N GLY A 42 -22.39 -4.86 1.85
CA GLY A 42 -22.11 -5.63 3.04
C GLY A 42 -20.71 -6.25 2.98
N ARG A 43 -20.08 -6.33 1.81
CA ARG A 43 -18.92 -7.18 1.59
C ARG A 43 -17.70 -6.72 2.37
N VAL A 44 -16.97 -7.70 2.86
CA VAL A 44 -15.74 -7.52 3.63
C VAL A 44 -14.62 -8.26 2.92
N LEU A 45 -13.46 -7.63 2.85
CA LEU A 45 -12.22 -8.27 2.46
C LEU A 45 -11.54 -8.80 3.71
N CYS A 46 -11.50 -10.12 3.81
CA CYS A 46 -10.94 -10.86 4.93
C CYS A 46 -9.56 -11.42 4.58
N CYS A 47 -8.76 -11.72 5.60
CA CYS A 47 -7.55 -12.53 5.45
C CYS A 47 -7.92 -13.88 4.82
N ALA A 48 -7.32 -14.21 3.68
CA ALA A 48 -7.65 -15.43 2.95
C ALA A 48 -7.28 -16.74 3.71
N LEU A 49 -6.44 -16.64 4.74
CA LEU A 49 -5.96 -17.77 5.53
C LEU A 49 -6.84 -18.07 6.76
N CYS A 50 -7.45 -17.06 7.39
CA CYS A 50 -8.14 -17.22 8.68
C CYS A 50 -9.45 -16.44 8.83
N ASP A 51 -9.95 -15.84 7.74
CA ASP A 51 -11.21 -15.10 7.66
C ASP A 51 -11.33 -13.89 8.59
N GLN A 52 -10.23 -13.45 9.20
CA GLN A 52 -10.21 -12.18 9.94
C GLN A 52 -10.56 -11.02 9.00
N ALA A 53 -11.60 -10.26 9.32
CA ALA A 53 -11.96 -9.04 8.58
C ALA A 53 -10.79 -8.04 8.58
N VAL A 54 -10.44 -7.53 7.39
CA VAL A 54 -9.31 -6.62 7.18
C VAL A 54 -9.75 -5.27 6.64
N THR A 55 -10.56 -5.24 5.60
CA THR A 55 -11.01 -3.98 4.99
C THR A 55 -12.31 -4.21 4.23
N ARG A 56 -12.79 -3.22 3.50
CA ARG A 56 -13.98 -3.34 2.64
C ARG A 56 -13.69 -2.82 1.23
N PRO A 57 -14.41 -3.29 0.20
CA PRO A 57 -14.27 -2.77 -1.16
C PRO A 57 -14.45 -1.24 -1.24
N GLU A 58 -15.30 -0.66 -0.40
CA GLU A 58 -15.58 0.78 -0.38
C GLU A 58 -14.39 1.60 0.17
N ALA A 59 -13.48 0.97 0.92
CA ALA A 59 -12.26 1.61 1.40
C ALA A 59 -11.15 1.68 0.34
N ARG A 60 -11.33 1.11 -0.86
CA ARG A 60 -10.36 1.23 -1.95
C ARG A 60 -10.12 2.71 -2.27
N CYS A 61 -8.86 3.12 -2.28
CA CYS A 61 -8.46 4.48 -2.63
C CYS A 61 -7.49 4.49 -3.80
N ARG A 62 -7.33 5.65 -4.43
CA ARG A 62 -6.34 5.88 -5.49
C ARG A 62 -5.14 6.61 -4.91
N VAL A 63 -3.96 6.06 -5.15
CA VAL A 63 -2.67 6.71 -4.89
C VAL A 63 -1.96 6.83 -6.23
N ASP A 64 -1.45 8.01 -6.55
CA ASP A 64 -0.89 8.34 -7.87
C ASP A 64 -1.84 7.97 -9.04
N GLY A 65 -3.14 8.25 -8.85
CA GLY A 65 -4.20 8.05 -9.84
C GLY A 65 -4.70 6.60 -9.97
N LYS A 66 -4.08 5.62 -9.30
CA LYS A 66 -4.41 4.19 -9.42
C LYS A 66 -4.70 3.55 -8.07
N HIS A 67 -5.64 2.60 -8.07
CA HIS A 67 -5.88 1.73 -6.91
C HIS A 67 -4.89 0.57 -6.85
N MET A 68 -4.59 -0.03 -8.01
CA MET A 68 -3.71 -1.18 -8.12
C MET A 68 -2.36 -0.79 -8.69
N HIS A 69 -1.30 -1.28 -8.04
CA HIS A 69 0.08 -1.07 -8.45
C HIS A 69 0.83 -2.40 -8.52
N VAL A 70 1.81 -2.48 -9.41
CA VAL A 70 2.72 -3.61 -9.49
C VAL A 70 4.13 -3.08 -9.21
N PHE A 71 4.75 -3.59 -8.16
CA PHE A 71 6.07 -3.16 -7.71
C PHE A 71 7.03 -4.34 -7.59
N CYS A 72 8.33 -4.04 -7.68
CA CYS A 72 9.39 -5.00 -7.41
C CYS A 72 10.15 -4.53 -6.16
N ASN A 73 10.37 -5.42 -5.20
CA ASN A 73 11.24 -5.12 -4.06
C ASN A 73 12.73 -5.22 -4.47
N PRO A 74 13.67 -4.74 -3.64
CA PRO A 74 15.11 -4.79 -3.94
C PRO A 74 15.68 -6.20 -4.13
N HIS A 75 14.96 -7.24 -3.67
CA HIS A 75 15.34 -8.65 -3.85
C HIS A 75 14.79 -9.28 -5.14
N GLY A 76 14.09 -8.51 -5.98
CA GLY A 76 13.54 -9.00 -7.24
C GLY A 76 12.14 -9.63 -7.15
N VAL A 77 11.49 -9.55 -5.99
CA VAL A 77 10.14 -10.09 -5.80
C VAL A 77 9.10 -9.08 -6.25
N VAL A 78 8.19 -9.51 -7.13
CA VAL A 78 7.11 -8.68 -7.67
C VAL A 78 5.84 -8.84 -6.84
N PHE A 79 5.20 -7.72 -6.50
CA PHE A 79 3.95 -7.66 -5.75
C PHE A 79 2.91 -6.85 -6.50
N GLU A 80 1.70 -7.38 -6.56
CA GLU A 80 0.50 -6.59 -6.85
C GLU A 80 -0.05 -6.03 -5.52
N VAL A 81 -0.34 -4.73 -5.50
CA VAL A 81 -0.66 -3.98 -4.28
C VAL A 81 -1.91 -3.13 -4.51
N GLY A 82 -2.98 -3.44 -3.77
CA GLY A 82 -4.21 -2.65 -3.75
C GLY A 82 -4.19 -1.63 -2.62
N CYS A 83 -4.50 -0.36 -2.93
CA CYS A 83 -4.50 0.74 -1.97
C CYS A 83 -5.86 0.89 -1.26
N PHE A 84 -5.85 0.97 0.07
CA PHE A 84 -7.04 1.15 0.91
C PHE A 84 -6.83 2.29 1.91
N SER A 85 -7.83 3.17 2.06
CA SER A 85 -7.81 4.26 3.04
C SER A 85 -7.97 3.77 4.48
N LEU A 86 -8.64 2.63 4.65
CA LEU A 86 -8.91 2.03 5.96
C LEU A 86 -8.65 0.53 5.92
N ALA A 87 -7.98 0.02 6.95
CA ALA A 87 -7.88 -1.40 7.24
C ALA A 87 -7.85 -1.60 8.76
N THR A 88 -8.53 -2.64 9.22
CA THR A 88 -8.64 -3.11 10.60
C THR A 88 -8.14 -4.55 10.69
N GLY A 89 -8.07 -5.14 11.89
CA GLY A 89 -7.64 -6.54 12.03
C GLY A 89 -6.18 -6.80 11.60
N LEU A 90 -5.35 -5.76 11.61
CA LEU A 90 -3.92 -5.82 11.29
C LEU A 90 -3.08 -5.37 12.48
N THR A 91 -1.89 -5.96 12.62
CA THR A 91 -0.88 -5.59 13.61
C THR A 91 0.40 -5.17 12.87
N PRO A 92 1.01 -4.02 13.19
CA PRO A 92 2.28 -3.64 12.60
C PRO A 92 3.42 -4.56 13.09
N GLU A 93 4.34 -4.88 12.20
CA GLU A 93 5.58 -5.58 12.51
C GLU A 93 6.79 -4.67 12.25
N GLY A 94 7.72 -4.66 13.22
CA GLY A 94 8.96 -3.90 13.12
C GLY A 94 8.79 -2.38 13.25
N GLU A 95 9.82 -1.65 12.86
CA GLU A 95 9.81 -0.18 12.78
C GLU A 95 9.30 0.31 11.41
N ARG A 96 9.25 1.63 11.23
CA ARG A 96 8.90 2.25 9.96
C ARG A 96 10.15 2.53 9.15
N TYR A 97 10.09 2.25 7.85
CA TYR A 97 11.20 2.45 6.94
C TYR A 97 10.84 3.49 5.88
N SER A 98 11.76 4.40 5.59
CA SER A 98 11.63 5.32 4.45
C SER A 98 12.37 4.83 3.20
N GLU A 99 13.33 3.94 3.39
CA GLU A 99 14.15 3.35 2.33
C GLU A 99 13.32 2.44 1.44
N PHE A 100 13.56 2.51 0.12
CA PHE A 100 12.85 1.69 -0.88
C PHE A 100 11.32 1.80 -0.84
N SER A 101 10.78 2.88 -0.28
CA SER A 101 9.34 3.13 -0.35
C SER A 101 8.90 3.25 -1.80
N TRP A 102 7.90 2.45 -2.19
CA TRP A 102 7.29 2.52 -3.52
C TRP A 102 6.48 3.81 -3.72
N PHE A 103 6.06 4.46 -2.63
CA PHE A 103 5.31 5.70 -2.65
C PHE A 103 6.17 6.84 -2.09
N PRO A 104 6.71 7.73 -2.94
CA PRO A 104 7.55 8.83 -2.50
C PRO A 104 6.89 9.66 -1.39
N GLY A 105 7.69 10.08 -0.41
CA GLY A 105 7.20 10.86 0.74
C GLY A 105 6.49 10.05 1.83
N HIS A 106 6.37 8.73 1.67
CA HIS A 106 5.79 7.83 2.65
C HIS A 106 6.83 6.92 3.30
N GLU A 107 6.68 6.70 4.59
CA GLU A 107 7.33 5.60 5.31
C GLU A 107 6.41 4.38 5.27
N TRP A 108 6.98 3.19 5.18
CA TRP A 108 6.24 1.94 5.16
C TRP A 108 6.56 1.07 6.38
N GLN A 109 5.58 0.28 6.78
CA GLN A 109 5.69 -0.69 7.88
C GLN A 109 4.95 -1.96 7.49
N ILE A 110 5.50 -3.12 7.80
CA ILE A 110 4.86 -4.41 7.52
C ILE A 110 3.58 -4.50 8.36
N MET A 111 2.51 -4.98 7.74
CA MET A 111 1.22 -5.23 8.39
C MET A 111 0.88 -6.71 8.31
N LEU A 112 0.79 -7.33 9.48
CA LEU A 112 0.39 -8.71 9.64
C LEU A 112 -1.10 -8.82 9.97
N CYS A 113 -1.73 -9.93 9.60
CA CYS A 113 -3.03 -10.28 10.12
C CYS A 113 -2.96 -10.38 11.65
N ALA A 114 -3.81 -9.64 12.36
CA ALA A 114 -3.81 -9.64 13.82
C ALA A 114 -4.23 -10.99 14.43
N ARG A 115 -4.87 -11.87 13.65
CA ARG A 115 -5.31 -13.19 14.10
C ARG A 115 -4.27 -14.28 13.85
N CYS A 116 -3.78 -14.42 12.61
CA CYS A 116 -2.91 -15.53 12.23
C CYS A 116 -1.44 -15.15 11.95
N GLY A 117 -1.09 -13.85 11.98
CA GLY A 117 0.26 -13.38 11.72
C GLY A 117 0.66 -13.38 10.23
N GLU A 118 -0.23 -13.75 9.31
CA GLU A 118 0.07 -13.72 7.87
C GLU A 118 0.42 -12.30 7.41
N HIS A 119 1.51 -12.13 6.66
CA HIS A 119 1.87 -10.82 6.10
C HIS A 119 0.88 -10.41 5.01
N LEU A 120 0.03 -9.41 5.27
CA LEU A 120 -1.03 -8.97 4.35
C LEU A 120 -0.68 -7.73 3.53
N GLY A 121 0.43 -7.07 3.83
CA GLY A 121 0.95 -5.94 3.07
C GLY A 121 1.61 -4.91 3.98
N TRP A 122 1.43 -3.63 3.65
CA TRP A 122 2.12 -2.54 4.31
C TRP A 122 1.20 -1.38 4.67
N ARG A 123 1.55 -0.64 5.73
CA ARG A 123 0.99 0.68 6.02
C ARG A 123 1.95 1.74 5.53
N PHE A 124 1.47 2.66 4.70
CA PHE A 124 2.19 3.81 4.22
C PHE A 124 1.76 5.06 4.99
N THR A 125 2.68 5.69 5.70
CA THR A 125 2.44 6.90 6.49
C THR A 125 3.10 8.08 5.80
N ALA A 126 2.33 9.10 5.45
CA ALA A 126 2.88 10.32 4.89
C ALA A 126 3.60 11.13 5.97
N ARG A 127 4.74 11.74 5.65
CA ARG A 127 5.47 12.59 6.60
C ARG A 127 4.67 13.81 7.07
N SER A 128 3.71 14.27 6.26
CA SER A 128 2.78 15.35 6.58
C SER A 128 1.61 14.94 7.48
N GLY A 129 1.51 13.66 7.85
CA GLY A 129 0.36 13.09 8.54
C GLY A 129 -0.61 12.38 7.61
N GLY A 130 -1.39 11.46 8.17
CA GLY A 130 -2.26 10.55 7.41
C GLY A 130 -1.50 9.35 6.82
N GLY A 131 -2.23 8.51 6.08
CA GLY A 131 -1.67 7.33 5.46
C GLY A 131 -2.72 6.43 4.84
N PHE A 132 -2.26 5.34 4.25
CA PHE A 132 -3.08 4.32 3.62
C PHE A 132 -2.43 2.94 3.80
N TYR A 133 -3.13 1.90 3.37
CA TYR A 133 -2.64 0.53 3.39
C TYR A 133 -2.45 0.04 1.95
N GLY A 134 -1.30 -0.54 1.66
CA GLY A 134 -1.07 -1.32 0.45
C GLY A 134 -1.19 -2.79 0.79
N LEU A 135 -2.31 -3.42 0.45
CA LEU A 135 -2.59 -4.81 0.79
C LEU A 135 -2.40 -5.72 -0.43
N LEU A 136 -1.98 -6.94 -0.18
CA LEU A 136 -1.73 -7.97 -1.19
C LEU A 136 -3.06 -8.64 -1.58
N PRO A 137 -3.61 -8.39 -2.80
CA PRO A 137 -4.93 -8.91 -3.17
C PRO A 137 -4.99 -10.44 -3.13
N GLY A 138 -3.91 -11.12 -3.51
CA GLY A 138 -3.80 -12.59 -3.45
C GLY A 138 -3.85 -13.18 -2.04
N LYS A 139 -3.81 -12.35 -0.98
CA LYS A 139 -3.96 -12.77 0.42
C LYS A 139 -5.26 -12.28 1.06
N LEU A 140 -6.15 -11.70 0.27
CA LEU A 140 -7.48 -11.27 0.69
C LEU A 140 -8.56 -12.07 -0.03
N ARG A 141 -9.67 -12.31 0.66
CA ARG A 141 -10.87 -12.95 0.12
C ARG A 141 -12.08 -12.06 0.37
N GLU A 142 -12.91 -11.86 -0.64
CA GLU A 142 -14.19 -11.17 -0.50
C GLU A 142 -15.25 -12.14 0.07
N GLN A 143 -15.99 -11.66 1.07
CA GLN A 143 -17.08 -12.37 1.73
C GLN A 143 -18.25 -11.41 1.93
N ASP A 144 -19.47 -11.93 1.99
CA ASP A 144 -20.62 -11.13 2.42
C ASP A 144 -20.46 -10.78 3.91
N GLY A 145 -20.64 -9.51 4.27
CA GLY A 145 -20.58 -9.10 5.67
C GLY A 145 -21.88 -9.39 6.37
N GLU A 146 -21.76 -10.01 7.54
CA GLU A 146 -22.87 -10.36 8.45
C GLU A 146 -23.34 -9.15 9.26
#